data_AF-A0A832GY39-F1
#
_entry.id   AF-A0A832GY39-F1
#
_cell.length_a   1.000
_cell.length_b   1.000
_cell.length_c   1.000
_cell.angle_alpha   90.00
_cell.angle_beta   90.00
_cell.angle_gamma   90.00
#
_symmetry.space_group_name_H-M   'P 1'
#
loop_
_entity.id
_entity.type
_entity.pdbx_description
1 polymer ?
#
loop_
_entity_poly.entity_id
_entity_poly.type
_entity_poly.pdbx_seq_one_letter_code
_entity_poly.pdbx_strand_id
1 'polypeptide(L)'
;MRARAAGLALRRLLQPVSEASAGAALLLSAWYAVCAVGAALPDPGAATPYLPVYADVGPAWAALLAVALAPALQYASPLALLLALAPPWVLALASVAAAAAHGRRTLWGLAAATACLEALALAELLAALLGLRPLGLFAHIERSLRLAASLAALPLLVALLLLAPFKYLERLLRGERGGGSGPEPRYLLPAALLAVAASQVPYLPSLNPSGRLVGVDPSTFYPAWLRELRANFTLLHPAVRARPLFVLPLYGLSLALGDYWALRLVQALSFAAFAAGIYLFALWTLGREGARLAALAFPFSYTATVLLHSGYYNNALASSLLLPALALLDRWSREGGRGKLATALALYELAVLTHPYSALFYSLALAGAALAKRGRRGLALLAVAAAFALQAELQSMGFGERSAAHVVARYATPLSREWAEGLAFVVYNCAANAAADAATWLLALIGLAKSGNALLASIAAASSAVALVAPVSRWDLRWRAIYALPLPAYQAAALRNAPPLLRALALLALASYALSFVANLA
;
A
#
# COMPACT_ATOMS: atom_id res chain seq x y z
N MET A 1 -34.30 43.83 7.44
CA MET A 1 -34.22 42.36 7.63
C MET A 1 -33.59 41.60 6.45
N ARG A 2 -33.95 41.87 5.18
CA ARG A 2 -33.39 41.15 4.00
C ARG A 2 -31.86 41.26 3.83
N ALA A 3 -31.24 42.40 4.15
CA ALA A 3 -29.78 42.59 4.08
C ALA A 3 -29.00 41.78 5.13
N ARG A 4 -29.55 41.58 6.34
CA ARG A 4 -28.94 40.72 7.37
C ARG A 4 -29.02 39.23 7.00
N ALA A 5 -30.12 38.80 6.37
CA ALA A 5 -30.27 37.44 5.86
C ALA A 5 -29.30 37.14 4.70
N ALA A 6 -29.13 38.10 3.77
CA ALA A 6 -28.16 38.00 2.68
C ALA A 6 -26.70 37.95 3.20
N GLY A 7 -26.35 38.77 4.19
CA GLY A 7 -25.03 38.75 4.82
C GLY A 7 -24.72 37.45 5.57
N LEU A 8 -25.72 36.84 6.22
CA LEU A 8 -25.59 35.52 6.86
C LEU A 8 -25.45 34.38 5.84
N ALA A 9 -26.17 34.44 4.73
CA ALA A 9 -26.05 33.45 3.64
C ALA A 9 -24.69 33.52 2.94
N LEU A 10 -24.19 34.74 2.66
CA LEU A 10 -22.89 34.96 2.05
C LEU A 10 -21.74 34.51 2.97
N ARG A 11 -21.83 34.80 4.28
CA ARG A 11 -20.84 34.31 5.26
C ARG A 11 -20.79 32.79 5.33
N ARG A 12 -21.94 32.10 5.26
CA ARG A 12 -21.99 30.63 5.24
C ARG A 12 -21.39 30.02 3.97
N LEU A 13 -21.51 30.70 2.83
CA LEU A 13 -20.91 30.28 1.56
C LEU A 13 -19.40 30.55 1.49
N LEU A 14 -18.94 31.68 2.03
CA LEU A 14 -17.53 32.08 2.00
C LEU A 14 -16.68 31.38 3.06
N GLN A 15 -17.31 30.87 4.13
CA GLN A 15 -16.58 30.26 5.23
C GLN A 15 -15.81 28.98 4.81
N PRO A 16 -16.40 28.00 4.09
CA PRO A 16 -15.65 26.84 3.59
C PRO A 16 -14.51 27.22 2.65
N VAL A 17 -14.72 28.26 1.82
CA VAL A 17 -13.70 28.77 0.90
C VAL A 17 -12.54 29.37 1.68
N SER A 18 -12.83 30.19 2.69
CA SER A 18 -11.83 30.79 3.57
C SER A 18 -11.03 29.75 4.36
N GLU A 19 -11.71 28.72 4.89
CA GLU A 19 -11.07 27.59 5.58
C GLU A 19 -10.13 26.82 4.63
N ALA A 20 -10.60 26.48 3.42
CA ALA A 20 -9.79 25.81 2.41
C ALA A 20 -8.59 26.68 1.96
N SER A 21 -8.77 27.99 1.81
CA SER A 21 -7.68 28.91 1.50
C SER A 21 -6.64 29.01 2.61
N ALA A 22 -7.06 28.99 3.88
CA ALA A 22 -6.13 28.92 5.01
C ALA A 22 -5.32 27.61 5.01
N GLY A 23 -5.97 26.49 4.68
CA GLY A 23 -5.30 25.19 4.49
C GLY A 23 -4.31 25.20 3.33
N ALA A 24 -4.68 25.78 2.19
CA ALA A 24 -3.81 25.89 1.02
C ALA A 24 -2.60 26.79 1.29
N ALA A 25 -2.80 27.91 1.98
CA ALA A 25 -1.71 28.79 2.41
C ALA A 25 -0.71 28.07 3.33
N LEU A 26 -1.18 27.23 4.25
CA LEU A 26 -0.31 26.38 5.08
C LEU A 26 0.49 25.35 4.25
N LEU A 27 -0.11 24.75 3.22
CA LEU A 27 0.62 23.83 2.34
C LEU A 27 1.74 24.55 1.58
N LEU A 28 1.48 25.77 1.11
CA LEU A 28 2.51 26.59 0.47
C LEU A 28 3.62 26.99 1.46
N SER A 29 3.28 27.32 2.73
CA SER A 29 4.29 27.52 3.78
C SER A 29 5.17 26.30 3.99
N ALA A 30 4.55 25.12 4.08
CA ALA A 30 5.26 23.87 4.28
C ALA A 30 6.17 23.56 3.08
N TRP A 31 5.69 23.78 1.86
CA TRP A 31 6.46 23.55 0.64
C TRP A 31 7.66 24.52 0.56
N TYR A 32 7.44 25.81 0.84
CA TYR A 32 8.51 26.80 0.93
C TYR A 32 9.57 26.38 1.95
N ALA A 33 9.17 25.92 3.14
CA ALA A 33 10.10 25.44 4.16
C ALA A 33 10.93 24.24 3.66
N VAL A 34 10.30 23.27 2.99
CA VAL A 34 11.01 22.11 2.40
C VAL A 34 12.04 22.56 1.36
N CYS A 35 11.66 23.46 0.45
CA CYS A 35 12.58 23.98 -0.56
C CYS A 35 13.71 24.82 0.04
N ALA A 36 13.42 25.62 1.07
CA ALA A 36 14.40 26.47 1.73
C ALA A 36 15.50 25.68 2.47
N VAL A 37 15.18 24.47 2.95
CA VAL A 37 16.17 23.56 3.54
C VAL A 37 17.17 23.06 2.48
N GLY A 38 16.76 22.96 1.21
CA GLY A 38 17.63 22.53 0.11
C GLY A 38 18.13 21.08 0.21
N ALA A 39 17.48 20.25 1.03
CA ALA A 39 17.87 18.86 1.20
C ALA A 39 17.39 18.00 0.03
N ALA A 40 18.29 17.16 -0.49
CA ALA A 40 17.94 16.13 -1.46
C ALA A 40 17.10 15.04 -0.77
N LEU A 41 15.96 14.70 -1.37
CA LEU A 41 14.99 13.73 -0.86
C LEU A 41 15.06 12.42 -1.66
N PRO A 42 14.95 11.25 -1.01
CA PRO A 42 14.89 9.98 -1.74
C PRO A 42 13.59 9.90 -2.56
N ASP A 43 13.70 9.73 -3.89
CA ASP A 43 12.55 9.63 -4.80
C ASP A 43 12.29 8.16 -5.19
N PRO A 44 11.10 7.62 -4.91
CA PRO A 44 10.75 6.24 -5.22
C PRO A 44 10.89 5.87 -6.70
N GLY A 45 11.58 4.78 -7.00
CA GLY A 45 11.86 4.33 -8.36
C GLY A 45 12.99 5.05 -9.08
N ALA A 46 13.41 6.25 -8.63
CA ALA A 46 14.39 7.06 -9.33
C ALA A 46 15.85 6.67 -9.01
N ALA A 47 16.74 6.82 -10.00
CA ALA A 47 18.17 6.59 -9.83
C ALA A 47 18.88 7.73 -9.07
N THR A 48 18.34 8.94 -9.12
CA THR A 48 18.88 10.13 -8.47
C THR A 48 17.90 10.67 -7.43
N PRO A 49 18.40 11.25 -6.32
CA PRO A 49 17.53 11.88 -5.34
C PRO A 49 16.84 13.10 -5.95
N TYR A 50 15.63 13.38 -5.46
CA TYR A 50 14.83 14.52 -5.85
C TYR A 50 15.24 15.77 -5.08
N LEU A 51 15.47 16.87 -5.78
CA LEU A 51 15.78 18.16 -5.17
C LEU A 51 14.55 19.08 -5.25
N PRO A 52 13.91 19.41 -4.12
CA PRO A 52 12.82 20.38 -4.11
C PRO A 52 13.34 21.75 -4.54
N VAL A 53 12.71 22.33 -5.57
CA VAL A 53 12.99 23.70 -6.04
C VAL A 53 11.78 24.57 -5.79
N TYR A 54 11.98 25.76 -5.23
CA TYR A 54 10.89 26.72 -5.05
C TYR A 54 10.62 27.45 -6.37
N ALA A 55 9.41 27.31 -6.92
CA ALA A 55 8.91 28.19 -7.97
C ALA A 55 8.15 29.36 -7.31
N ASP A 56 8.38 30.58 -7.79
CA ASP A 56 7.75 31.74 -7.18
C ASP A 56 6.23 31.75 -7.41
N VAL A 57 5.49 31.45 -6.35
CA VAL A 57 4.02 31.46 -6.29
C VAL A 57 3.49 32.58 -5.39
N GLY A 58 4.32 33.58 -5.06
CA GLY A 58 4.00 34.67 -4.14
C GLY A 58 2.63 35.33 -4.38
N PRO A 59 2.28 35.71 -5.62
CA PRO A 59 0.98 36.31 -5.92
C PRO A 59 -0.22 35.40 -5.61
N ALA A 60 -0.13 34.12 -5.95
CA ALA A 60 -1.19 33.14 -5.67
C ALA A 60 -1.30 32.87 -4.16
N TRP A 61 -0.17 32.80 -3.46
CA TRP A 61 -0.13 32.62 -2.01
C TRP A 61 -0.74 33.81 -1.27
N ALA A 62 -0.40 35.03 -1.69
CA ALA A 62 -0.99 36.26 -1.15
C ALA A 62 -2.52 36.32 -1.38
N ALA A 63 -3.00 35.90 -2.55
CA ALA A 63 -4.43 35.81 -2.84
C ALA A 63 -5.14 34.81 -1.91
N LEU A 64 -4.56 33.63 -1.68
CA LEU A 64 -5.10 32.63 -0.74
C LEU A 64 -5.15 33.18 0.69
N LEU A 65 -4.12 33.88 1.13
CA LEU A 65 -4.10 34.53 2.45
C LEU A 65 -5.17 35.62 2.59
N ALA A 66 -5.37 36.42 1.55
CA ALA A 66 -6.43 37.43 1.54
C ALA A 66 -7.82 36.80 1.66
N VAL A 67 -8.08 35.69 0.95
CA VAL A 67 -9.34 34.92 1.06
C VAL A 67 -9.48 34.25 2.43
N ALA A 68 -8.39 33.72 2.99
CA ALA A 68 -8.36 33.13 4.32
C ALA A 68 -8.68 34.15 5.43
N LEU A 69 -8.28 35.41 5.26
CA LEU A 69 -8.49 36.48 6.23
C LEU A 69 -9.73 37.35 5.95
N ALA A 70 -10.36 37.19 4.79
CA ALA A 70 -11.55 37.95 4.39
C ALA A 70 -12.71 37.94 5.41
N PRO A 71 -13.00 36.83 6.14
CA PRO A 71 -14.03 36.86 7.18
C PRO A 71 -13.68 37.73 8.39
N ALA A 72 -12.39 37.95 8.65
CA ALA A 72 -11.88 38.71 9.79
C ALA A 72 -11.61 40.19 9.44
N LEU A 73 -11.34 40.50 8.18
CA LEU A 73 -10.94 41.83 7.73
C LEU A 73 -11.95 42.39 6.72
N GLN A 74 -12.63 43.47 7.10
CA GLN A 74 -13.57 44.20 6.23
C GLN A 74 -12.89 44.80 4.97
N TYR A 75 -11.56 44.77 4.88
CA TYR A 75 -10.74 45.32 3.80
C TYR A 75 -9.75 44.27 3.28
N ALA A 76 -10.24 43.19 2.66
CA ALA A 76 -9.38 42.12 2.15
C ALA A 76 -8.53 42.53 0.92
N SER A 77 -8.95 43.55 0.15
CA SER A 77 -8.28 43.92 -1.11
C SER A 77 -6.95 44.67 -0.96
N PRO A 78 -6.75 45.63 -0.03
CA PRO A 78 -5.44 46.28 0.15
C PRO A 78 -4.41 45.33 0.75
N LEU A 79 -4.87 44.42 1.63
CA LEU A 79 -4.03 43.40 2.25
C LEU A 79 -3.47 42.42 1.21
N ALA A 80 -4.26 42.01 0.22
CA ALA A 80 -3.81 41.14 -0.85
C ALA A 80 -2.64 41.74 -1.65
N LEU A 81 -2.71 43.05 -1.94
CA LEU A 81 -1.67 43.78 -2.66
C LEU A 81 -0.39 43.94 -1.83
N LEU A 82 -0.53 44.23 -0.54
CA LEU A 82 0.63 44.31 0.38
C LEU A 82 1.29 42.95 0.59
N LEU A 83 0.50 41.89 0.70
CA LEU A 83 1.01 40.52 0.81
C LEU A 83 1.66 40.06 -0.51
N ALA A 84 1.17 40.48 -1.68
CA ALA A 84 1.77 40.10 -2.95
C ALA A 84 3.21 40.62 -3.14
N LEU A 85 3.57 41.69 -2.43
CA LEU A 85 4.94 42.24 -2.41
C LEU A 85 5.80 41.69 -1.25
N ALA A 86 5.21 40.90 -0.36
CA ALA A 86 5.91 40.38 0.81
C ALA A 86 6.85 39.23 0.43
N PRO A 87 8.03 39.12 1.07
CA PRO A 87 8.91 37.99 0.85
C PRO A 87 8.27 36.68 1.35
N PRO A 88 8.62 35.51 0.79
CA PRO A 88 7.98 34.22 1.11
C PRO A 88 7.93 33.85 2.60
N TRP A 89 8.94 34.23 3.39
CA TRP A 89 8.95 33.95 4.84
C TRP A 89 7.87 34.75 5.60
N VAL A 90 7.51 35.95 5.13
CA VAL A 90 6.39 36.73 5.69
C VAL A 90 5.06 36.06 5.38
N LEU A 91 4.90 35.56 4.15
CA LEU A 91 3.71 34.79 3.76
C LEU A 91 3.58 33.50 4.57
N ALA A 92 4.70 32.84 4.88
CA ALA A 92 4.74 31.66 5.75
C ALA A 92 4.20 31.96 7.15
N LEU A 93 4.69 33.02 7.78
CA LEU A 93 4.23 33.46 9.11
C LEU A 93 2.75 33.88 9.08
N ALA A 94 2.34 34.63 8.05
CA ALA A 94 0.95 35.04 7.87
C ALA A 94 -0.01 33.84 7.73
N SER A 95 0.45 32.76 7.08
CA SER A 95 -0.34 31.52 6.93
C SER A 95 -0.55 30.80 8.26
N VAL A 96 0.47 30.79 9.12
CA VAL A 96 0.35 30.24 10.49
C VAL A 96 -0.62 31.09 11.32
N ALA A 97 -0.55 32.43 11.21
CA ALA A 97 -1.49 33.32 11.89
C ALA A 97 -2.94 33.12 11.40
N ALA A 98 -3.15 33.01 10.08
CA ALA A 98 -4.46 32.72 9.50
C ALA A 98 -5.01 31.36 9.98
N ALA A 99 -4.16 30.34 10.00
CA ALA A 99 -4.49 29.02 10.54
C ALA A 99 -4.87 29.05 12.02
N ALA A 100 -4.16 29.84 12.84
CA ALA A 100 -4.49 30.01 14.26
C ALA A 100 -5.86 30.68 14.44
N ALA A 101 -6.21 31.66 13.60
CA ALA A 101 -7.51 32.33 13.63
C ALA A 101 -8.69 31.40 13.30
N HIS A 102 -8.49 30.38 12.46
CA HIS A 102 -9.50 29.38 12.10
C HIS A 102 -9.54 28.16 13.05
N GLY A 103 -8.51 27.97 13.90
CA GLY A 103 -8.47 26.95 14.95
C GLY A 103 -8.72 25.53 14.43
N ARG A 104 -9.69 24.82 15.02
CA ARG A 104 -10.02 23.42 14.63
C ARG A 104 -10.52 23.29 13.18
N ARG A 105 -11.07 24.37 12.59
CA ARG A 105 -11.59 24.36 11.21
C ARG A 105 -10.46 24.33 10.18
N THR A 106 -9.27 24.80 10.56
CA THR A 106 -8.05 24.70 9.75
C THR A 106 -7.73 23.25 9.37
N LEU A 107 -8.02 22.27 10.23
CA LEU A 107 -7.80 20.86 9.89
C LEU A 107 -8.67 20.40 8.72
N TRP A 108 -9.91 20.90 8.64
CA TRP A 108 -10.79 20.61 7.51
C TRP A 108 -10.29 21.32 6.24
N GLY A 109 -9.93 22.60 6.36
CA GLY A 109 -9.36 23.38 5.28
C GLY A 109 -8.08 22.77 4.70
N LEU A 110 -7.19 22.32 5.58
CA LEU A 110 -5.95 21.62 5.22
C LEU A 110 -6.26 20.31 4.49
N ALA A 111 -7.19 19.50 5.02
CA ALA A 111 -7.61 18.27 4.36
C ALA A 111 -8.19 18.53 2.96
N ALA A 112 -9.05 19.54 2.81
CA ALA A 112 -9.61 19.93 1.52
C ALA A 112 -8.52 20.40 0.55
N ALA A 113 -7.59 21.23 1.01
CA ALA A 113 -6.47 21.72 0.20
C ALA A 113 -5.53 20.60 -0.25
N THR A 114 -5.23 19.65 0.64
CA THR A 114 -4.45 18.44 0.29
C THR A 114 -5.19 17.60 -0.75
N ALA A 115 -6.52 17.46 -0.64
CA ALA A 115 -7.31 16.70 -1.61
C ALA A 115 -7.24 17.31 -3.00
N CYS A 116 -7.36 18.62 -3.07
CA CYS A 116 -7.23 19.37 -4.32
C CYS A 116 -5.81 19.24 -4.88
N LEU A 117 -4.78 19.38 -4.05
CA LEU A 117 -3.38 19.23 -4.48
C LEU A 117 -3.13 17.83 -5.06
N GLU A 118 -3.57 16.77 -4.36
CA GLU A 118 -3.43 15.39 -4.82
C GLU A 118 -4.17 15.16 -6.14
N ALA A 119 -5.41 15.67 -6.28
CA ALA A 119 -6.16 15.54 -7.51
C ALA A 119 -5.50 16.27 -8.70
N LEU A 120 -4.95 17.46 -8.47
CA LEU A 120 -4.24 18.24 -9.50
C LEU A 120 -2.91 17.60 -9.88
N ALA A 121 -2.13 17.14 -8.90
CA ALA A 121 -0.88 16.41 -9.13
C ALA A 121 -1.11 15.13 -9.92
N LEU A 122 -2.16 14.36 -9.56
CA LEU A 122 -2.57 13.17 -10.29
C LEU A 122 -2.99 13.51 -11.73
N ALA A 123 -3.73 14.60 -11.94
CA ALA A 123 -4.14 15.03 -13.27
C ALA A 123 -2.93 15.43 -14.14
N GLU A 124 -1.95 16.16 -13.58
CA GLU A 124 -0.70 16.47 -14.27
C GLU A 124 0.08 15.20 -14.63
N LEU A 125 0.19 14.25 -13.70
CA LEU A 125 0.88 12.99 -13.95
C LEU A 125 0.19 12.17 -15.05
N LEU A 126 -1.14 12.06 -15.01
CA LEU A 126 -1.91 11.38 -16.06
C LEU A 126 -1.75 12.08 -17.41
N ALA A 127 -1.77 13.41 -17.44
CA ALA A 127 -1.53 14.17 -18.67
C ALA A 127 -0.14 13.85 -19.24
N ALA A 128 0.90 13.84 -18.40
CA ALA A 128 2.26 13.46 -18.81
C ALA A 128 2.33 12.02 -19.36
N LEU A 129 1.68 11.05 -18.67
CA LEU A 129 1.63 9.66 -19.12
C LEU A 129 0.94 9.50 -20.48
N LEU A 130 -0.04 10.35 -20.78
CA LEU A 130 -0.74 10.42 -22.06
C LEU A 130 0.03 11.20 -23.14
N GLY A 131 1.27 11.63 -22.87
CA GLY A 131 2.11 12.36 -23.82
C GLY A 131 1.82 13.86 -23.91
N LEU A 132 1.04 14.42 -22.98
CA LEU A 132 0.83 15.86 -22.87
C LEU A 132 1.98 16.52 -22.10
N ARG A 133 2.08 17.85 -22.19
CA ARG A 133 3.09 18.66 -21.47
C ARG A 133 2.40 19.50 -20.37
N PRO A 134 2.11 18.92 -19.19
CA PRO A 134 1.54 19.67 -18.08
C PRO A 134 2.55 20.71 -17.54
N LEU A 135 2.06 21.67 -16.76
CA LEU A 135 2.90 22.66 -16.06
C LEU A 135 3.87 21.98 -15.08
N GLY A 136 3.42 20.90 -14.43
CA GLY A 136 4.22 20.09 -13.50
C GLY A 136 4.35 20.71 -12.11
N LEU A 137 3.73 21.86 -11.87
CA LEU A 137 3.83 22.60 -10.61
C LEU A 137 3.16 21.82 -9.47
N PHE A 138 1.97 21.28 -9.68
CA PHE A 138 1.22 20.60 -8.63
C PHE A 138 1.87 19.26 -8.26
N ALA A 139 2.33 18.51 -9.26
CA ALA A 139 3.11 17.28 -9.06
C ALA A 139 4.41 17.56 -8.28
N HIS A 140 5.10 18.66 -8.58
CA HIS A 140 6.32 19.07 -7.88
C HIS A 140 6.05 19.48 -6.42
N ILE A 141 5.01 20.28 -6.16
CA ILE A 141 4.62 20.68 -4.79
C ILE A 141 4.25 19.43 -3.97
N GLU A 142 3.37 18.59 -4.52
CA GLU A 142 2.92 17.34 -3.90
C GLU A 142 4.12 16.44 -3.55
N ARG A 143 4.95 16.12 -4.55
CA ARG A 143 6.14 15.27 -4.37
C ARG A 143 7.08 15.81 -3.29
N SER A 144 7.34 17.12 -3.29
CA SER A 144 8.21 17.75 -2.28
C SER A 144 7.68 17.55 -0.86
N LEU A 145 6.38 17.80 -0.66
CA LEU A 145 5.73 17.66 0.64
C LEU A 145 5.66 16.20 1.09
N ARG A 146 5.27 15.28 0.19
CA ARG A 146 5.15 13.85 0.49
C ARG A 146 6.49 13.23 0.84
N LEU A 147 7.53 13.49 0.05
CA LEU A 147 8.86 12.92 0.30
C LEU A 147 9.47 13.46 1.59
N ALA A 148 9.32 14.76 1.88
CA ALA A 148 9.78 15.34 3.13
C ALA A 148 9.06 14.74 4.36
N ALA A 149 7.74 14.58 4.28
CA ALA A 149 6.97 13.93 5.33
C ALA A 149 7.37 12.45 5.53
N SER A 150 7.65 11.74 4.43
CA SER A 150 8.03 10.33 4.46
C SER A 150 9.47 10.13 4.96
N LEU A 151 10.40 11.05 4.69
CA LEU A 151 11.78 10.98 5.18
C LEU A 151 11.86 11.01 6.72
N ALA A 152 10.94 11.67 7.40
CA ALA A 152 10.96 11.75 8.85
C ALA A 152 10.13 10.63 9.52
N ALA A 153 8.98 10.28 8.94
CA ALA A 153 7.98 9.45 9.62
C ALA A 153 8.14 7.94 9.37
N LEU A 154 8.74 7.56 8.25
CA LEU A 154 8.53 6.24 7.67
C LEU A 154 9.17 5.07 8.45
N PRO A 155 10.46 5.10 8.87
CA PRO A 155 11.04 4.09 9.74
C PRO A 155 10.25 3.91 11.03
N LEU A 156 9.77 5.02 11.61
CA LEU A 156 8.95 4.98 12.82
C LEU A 156 7.60 4.32 12.55
N LEU A 157 6.90 4.68 11.47
CA LEU A 157 5.61 4.07 11.11
C LEU A 157 5.74 2.57 10.83
N VAL A 158 6.79 2.16 10.12
CA VAL A 158 7.05 0.73 9.86
C VAL A 158 7.41 0.01 11.16
N ALA A 159 8.29 0.57 11.99
CA ALA A 159 8.60 0.00 13.29
C ALA A 159 7.36 -0.15 14.17
N LEU A 160 6.51 0.88 14.23
CA LEU A 160 5.24 0.83 14.95
C LEU A 160 4.33 -0.26 14.38
N LEU A 161 4.29 -0.47 13.07
CA LEU A 161 3.46 -1.52 12.47
C LEU A 161 3.99 -2.90 12.83
N LEU A 162 5.32 -3.08 12.83
CA LEU A 162 5.95 -4.34 13.23
C LEU A 162 5.77 -4.62 14.73
N LEU A 163 5.75 -3.59 15.58
CA LEU A 163 5.60 -3.76 17.02
C LEU A 163 4.14 -3.82 17.49
N ALA A 164 3.22 -3.22 16.73
CA ALA A 164 1.80 -3.11 17.08
C ALA A 164 1.14 -4.45 17.41
N PRO A 165 1.36 -5.56 16.66
CA PRO A 165 0.73 -6.85 16.95
C PRO A 165 1.00 -7.35 18.37
N PHE A 166 2.20 -7.11 18.92
CA PHE A 166 2.55 -7.56 20.28
C PHE A 166 1.80 -6.80 21.37
N LYS A 167 1.53 -5.50 21.16
CA LYS A 167 0.66 -4.72 22.07
C LYS A 167 -0.79 -5.21 22.04
N TYR A 168 -1.23 -5.76 20.91
CA TYR A 168 -2.58 -6.25 20.71
C TYR A 168 -2.71 -7.77 20.84
N LEU A 169 -1.69 -8.44 21.38
CA LEU A 169 -1.72 -9.88 21.67
C LEU A 169 -2.84 -10.25 22.64
N GLU A 170 -3.17 -9.37 23.59
CA GLU A 170 -4.33 -9.56 24.47
C GLU A 170 -5.69 -9.42 23.74
N ARG A 171 -5.73 -8.63 22.66
CA ARG A 171 -6.92 -8.51 21.80
C ARG A 171 -7.06 -9.72 20.87
N LEU A 172 -5.95 -10.33 20.45
CA LEU A 172 -5.94 -11.64 19.79
C LEU A 172 -6.67 -12.69 20.64
N LEU A 173 -6.56 -12.62 21.97
CA LEU A 173 -7.21 -13.56 22.91
C LEU A 173 -8.69 -13.24 23.21
N ARG A 174 -9.21 -12.09 22.75
CA ARG A 174 -10.61 -11.68 22.95
C ARG A 174 -11.33 -11.77 21.61
N GLY A 175 -12.12 -12.84 21.44
CA GLY A 175 -12.73 -13.28 20.18
C GLY A 175 -13.42 -12.20 19.31
N GLU A 176 -13.58 -12.56 18.03
CA GLU A 176 -13.81 -11.65 16.90
C GLU A 176 -15.28 -11.32 16.59
N ARG A 177 -15.47 -10.21 15.85
CA ARG A 177 -16.66 -9.95 15.01
C ARG A 177 -16.40 -10.44 13.59
N GLY A 178 -17.36 -11.18 13.00
CA GLY A 178 -17.30 -11.65 11.61
C GLY A 178 -17.84 -10.64 10.59
N GLY A 179 -17.31 -10.70 9.36
CA GLY A 179 -17.93 -10.07 8.19
C GLY A 179 -19.09 -10.91 7.63
N GLY A 180 -20.06 -10.26 6.97
CA GLY A 180 -21.32 -10.87 6.53
C GLY A 180 -21.63 -10.83 5.03
N SER A 181 -22.45 -11.80 4.60
CA SER A 181 -23.11 -12.05 3.30
C SER A 181 -22.23 -12.14 2.02
N GLY A 182 -22.79 -12.76 0.97
CA GLY A 182 -22.07 -13.24 -0.22
C GLY A 182 -21.45 -12.18 -1.13
N PRO A 183 -20.65 -12.61 -2.13
CA PRO A 183 -19.92 -11.72 -3.03
C PRO A 183 -20.86 -10.90 -3.91
N GLU A 184 -20.44 -9.66 -4.22
CA GLU A 184 -21.15 -8.76 -5.12
C GLU A 184 -20.31 -8.50 -6.39
N PRO A 185 -20.58 -9.19 -7.51
CA PRO A 185 -19.75 -9.14 -8.72
C PRO A 185 -19.56 -7.72 -9.29
N ARG A 186 -20.57 -6.86 -9.13
CA ARG A 186 -20.56 -5.46 -9.59
C ARG A 186 -19.41 -4.60 -9.03
N TYR A 187 -18.79 -5.01 -7.92
CA TYR A 187 -17.65 -4.30 -7.34
C TYR A 187 -16.32 -5.02 -7.60
N LEU A 188 -16.36 -6.33 -7.79
CA LEU A 188 -15.17 -7.12 -8.09
C LEU A 188 -14.65 -6.84 -9.50
N LEU A 189 -15.54 -6.78 -10.49
CA LEU A 189 -15.15 -6.57 -11.88
C LEU A 189 -14.44 -5.22 -12.12
N PRO A 190 -14.97 -4.06 -11.66
CA PRO A 190 -14.25 -2.79 -11.81
C PRO A 190 -12.89 -2.78 -11.09
N ALA A 191 -12.79 -3.40 -9.92
CA ALA A 191 -11.52 -3.48 -9.19
C ALA A 191 -10.49 -4.36 -9.91
N ALA A 192 -10.92 -5.50 -10.48
CA ALA A 192 -10.05 -6.36 -11.28
C ALA A 192 -9.60 -5.66 -12.57
N LEU A 193 -10.50 -4.95 -13.26
CA LEU A 193 -10.17 -4.17 -14.44
C LEU A 193 -9.18 -3.03 -14.11
N LEU A 194 -9.39 -2.34 -12.99
CA LEU A 194 -8.46 -1.31 -12.51
C LEU A 194 -7.08 -1.91 -12.16
N ALA A 195 -7.05 -3.07 -11.52
CA ALA A 195 -5.81 -3.78 -11.23
C ALA A 195 -5.07 -4.20 -12.50
N VAL A 196 -5.79 -4.70 -13.50
CA VAL A 196 -5.22 -5.01 -14.82
C VAL A 196 -4.70 -3.73 -15.47
N ALA A 197 -5.47 -2.64 -15.48
CA ALA A 197 -5.03 -1.37 -16.04
C ALA A 197 -3.74 -0.87 -15.37
N ALA A 198 -3.69 -0.87 -14.03
CA ALA A 198 -2.51 -0.52 -13.24
C ALA A 198 -1.30 -1.39 -13.62
N SER A 199 -1.51 -2.69 -13.85
CA SER A 199 -0.46 -3.60 -14.29
C SER A 199 0.11 -3.28 -15.67
N GLN A 200 -0.64 -2.57 -16.52
CA GLN A 200 -0.22 -2.22 -17.88
C GLN A 200 0.43 -0.83 -17.98
N VAL A 201 0.30 0.02 -16.95
CA VAL A 201 0.89 1.38 -16.96
C VAL A 201 2.40 1.37 -17.26
N PRO A 202 3.24 0.49 -16.67
CA PRO A 202 4.68 0.46 -16.97
C PRO A 202 5.02 0.11 -18.43
N TYR A 203 4.05 -0.36 -19.21
CA TYR A 203 4.22 -0.73 -20.62
C TYR A 203 3.64 0.30 -21.58
N LEU A 204 3.24 1.49 -21.08
CA LEU A 204 2.88 2.60 -21.95
C LEU A 204 4.07 3.02 -22.81
N PRO A 205 3.88 3.34 -24.10
CA PRO A 205 4.97 3.72 -25.00
C PRO A 205 5.77 4.94 -24.53
N SER A 206 5.13 5.86 -23.79
CA SER A 206 5.74 7.04 -23.19
C SER A 206 6.72 6.71 -22.05
N LEU A 207 6.52 5.58 -21.38
CA LEU A 207 7.34 5.12 -20.26
C LEU A 207 8.36 4.07 -20.72
N ASN A 208 7.93 3.08 -21.50
CA ASN A 208 8.76 1.94 -21.89
C ASN A 208 8.76 1.78 -23.43
N PRO A 209 9.41 2.71 -24.14
CA PRO A 209 9.44 2.71 -25.62
C PRO A 209 10.13 1.47 -26.19
N SER A 210 11.02 0.84 -25.40
CA SER A 210 11.74 -0.37 -25.79
C SER A 210 10.96 -1.68 -25.55
N GLY A 211 9.78 -1.61 -24.92
CA GLY A 211 8.96 -2.78 -24.63
C GLY A 211 9.66 -3.82 -23.75
N ARG A 212 10.49 -3.39 -22.80
CA ARG A 212 11.20 -4.30 -21.89
C ARG A 212 10.26 -4.88 -20.84
N LEU A 213 10.55 -6.08 -20.36
CA LEU A 213 9.84 -6.65 -19.21
C LEU A 213 10.17 -5.85 -17.95
N VAL A 214 9.13 -5.44 -17.23
CA VAL A 214 9.25 -4.69 -15.97
C VAL A 214 9.21 -5.66 -14.81
N GLY A 215 10.20 -5.55 -13.92
CA GLY A 215 10.29 -6.32 -12.69
C GLY A 215 11.48 -7.27 -12.64
N VAL A 216 11.98 -7.54 -11.43
CA VAL A 216 13.18 -8.38 -11.22
C VAL A 216 12.96 -9.83 -11.69
N ASP A 217 11.90 -10.49 -11.23
CA ASP A 217 11.63 -11.88 -11.59
C ASP A 217 11.38 -12.13 -13.09
N PRO A 218 10.53 -11.33 -13.79
CA PRO A 218 10.30 -11.52 -15.23
C PRO A 218 11.49 -11.10 -16.09
N SER A 219 12.39 -10.24 -15.61
CA SER A 219 13.62 -9.89 -16.35
C SER A 219 14.76 -10.89 -16.11
N THR A 220 14.76 -11.60 -14.98
CA THR A 220 15.90 -12.41 -14.54
C THR A 220 15.58 -13.90 -14.39
N PHE A 221 14.61 -14.26 -13.56
CA PHE A 221 14.39 -15.66 -13.14
C PHE A 221 13.46 -16.43 -14.08
N TYR A 222 12.32 -15.85 -14.45
CA TYR A 222 11.33 -16.56 -15.27
C TYR A 222 11.86 -16.90 -16.68
N PRO A 223 12.59 -16.01 -17.38
CA PRO A 223 13.21 -16.36 -18.66
C PRO A 223 14.24 -17.50 -18.53
N ALA A 224 14.98 -17.56 -17.42
CA ALA A 224 15.91 -18.65 -17.17
C ALA A 224 15.17 -19.99 -17.05
N TRP A 225 14.10 -20.06 -16.25
CA TRP A 225 13.27 -21.27 -16.14
C TRP A 225 12.69 -21.70 -17.49
N LEU A 226 12.20 -20.74 -18.29
CA LEU A 226 11.63 -21.02 -19.60
C LEU A 226 12.68 -21.59 -20.57
N ARG A 227 13.90 -21.04 -20.57
CA ARG A 227 15.02 -21.59 -21.37
C ARG A 227 15.39 -23.00 -20.93
N GLU A 228 15.51 -23.24 -19.62
CA GLU A 228 15.83 -24.56 -19.06
C GLU A 228 14.77 -25.61 -19.45
N LEU A 229 13.48 -25.27 -19.32
CA LEU A 229 12.38 -26.15 -19.69
C LEU A 229 12.27 -26.39 -21.21
N ARG A 230 12.63 -25.40 -22.04
CA ARG A 230 12.72 -25.59 -23.51
C ARG A 230 13.87 -26.53 -23.88
N ALA A 231 15.00 -26.44 -23.17
CA ALA A 231 16.16 -27.28 -23.45
C ALA A 231 15.94 -28.73 -23.01
N ASN A 232 15.34 -28.95 -21.83
CA ASN A 232 15.06 -30.29 -21.31
C ASN A 232 13.87 -30.28 -20.34
N PHE A 233 12.67 -30.48 -20.86
CA PHE A 233 11.47 -30.53 -20.04
C PHE A 233 11.43 -31.79 -19.17
N THR A 234 11.25 -31.60 -17.85
CA THR A 234 11.02 -32.69 -16.91
C THR A 234 10.13 -32.24 -15.76
N LEU A 235 9.24 -33.11 -15.28
CA LEU A 235 8.41 -32.87 -14.09
C LEU A 235 9.25 -32.77 -12.81
N LEU A 236 10.49 -33.28 -12.84
CA LEU A 236 11.43 -33.18 -11.73
C LEU A 236 12.22 -31.87 -11.72
N HIS A 237 12.01 -31.00 -12.72
CA HIS A 237 12.67 -29.69 -12.78
C HIS A 237 12.39 -28.92 -11.48
N PRO A 238 13.40 -28.35 -10.80
CA PRO A 238 13.22 -27.75 -9.48
C PRO A 238 12.07 -26.72 -9.41
N ALA A 239 11.94 -25.89 -10.44
CA ALA A 239 10.86 -24.90 -10.52
C ALA A 239 9.48 -25.55 -10.71
N VAL A 240 9.36 -26.58 -11.56
CA VAL A 240 8.09 -27.29 -11.82
C VAL A 240 7.67 -28.08 -10.60
N ARG A 241 8.60 -28.81 -9.97
CA ARG A 241 8.32 -29.58 -8.77
C ARG A 241 7.86 -28.70 -7.61
N ALA A 242 8.50 -27.56 -7.40
CA ALA A 242 8.18 -26.69 -6.27
C ALA A 242 6.93 -25.84 -6.51
N ARG A 243 6.63 -25.49 -7.77
CA ARG A 243 5.61 -24.48 -8.13
C ARG A 243 4.82 -24.90 -9.38
N PRO A 244 4.27 -26.12 -9.44
CA PRO A 244 3.70 -26.67 -10.67
C PRO A 244 2.56 -25.82 -11.24
N LEU A 245 1.69 -25.27 -10.37
CA LEU A 245 0.53 -24.48 -10.81
C LEU A 245 0.88 -23.07 -11.28
N PHE A 246 2.12 -22.62 -11.10
CA PHE A 246 2.61 -21.38 -11.69
C PHE A 246 3.46 -21.65 -12.94
N VAL A 247 4.42 -22.57 -12.84
CA VAL A 247 5.44 -22.78 -13.87
C VAL A 247 4.86 -23.46 -15.10
N LEU A 248 3.98 -24.46 -14.95
CA LEU A 248 3.40 -25.15 -16.10
C LEU A 248 2.49 -24.23 -16.95
N PRO A 249 1.57 -23.44 -16.36
CA PRO A 249 0.81 -22.46 -17.15
C PRO A 249 1.70 -21.41 -17.80
N LEU A 250 2.71 -20.88 -17.09
CA LEU A 250 3.64 -19.91 -17.67
C LEU A 250 4.40 -20.51 -18.87
N TYR A 251 4.88 -21.75 -18.75
CA TYR A 251 5.55 -22.46 -19.83
C TYR A 251 4.62 -22.69 -21.03
N GLY A 252 3.39 -23.16 -20.80
CA GLY A 252 2.40 -23.33 -21.86
C GLY A 252 2.07 -22.02 -22.59
N LEU A 253 1.88 -20.92 -21.84
CA LEU A 253 1.68 -19.59 -22.42
C LEU A 253 2.90 -19.11 -23.21
N SER A 254 4.11 -19.38 -22.72
CA SER A 254 5.37 -19.05 -23.39
C SER A 254 5.53 -19.79 -24.72
N LEU A 255 5.08 -21.05 -24.79
CA LEU A 255 5.04 -21.81 -26.05
C LEU A 255 4.03 -21.23 -27.04
N ALA A 256 2.87 -20.77 -26.57
CA ALA A 256 1.79 -20.27 -27.42
C ALA A 256 1.99 -18.82 -27.90
N LEU A 257 2.52 -17.93 -27.04
CA LEU A 257 2.53 -16.48 -27.25
C LEU A 257 3.95 -15.89 -27.33
N GLY A 258 4.97 -16.69 -27.01
CA GLY A 258 6.32 -16.21 -26.74
C GLY A 258 6.48 -15.64 -25.33
N ASP A 259 7.73 -15.63 -24.85
CA ASP A 259 8.07 -15.31 -23.45
C ASP A 259 7.57 -13.92 -23.03
N TYR A 260 7.73 -12.92 -23.90
CA TYR A 260 7.33 -11.54 -23.62
C TYR A 260 5.83 -11.42 -23.31
N TRP A 261 4.98 -11.92 -24.20
CA TRP A 261 3.53 -11.83 -24.04
C TRP A 261 3.01 -12.74 -22.94
N ALA A 262 3.61 -13.91 -22.76
CA ALA A 262 3.29 -14.80 -21.65
C ALA A 262 3.50 -14.12 -20.30
N LEU A 263 4.64 -13.46 -20.11
CA LEU A 263 4.97 -12.77 -18.86
C LEU A 263 4.07 -11.56 -18.61
N ARG A 264 3.73 -10.78 -19.66
CA ARG A 264 2.76 -9.68 -19.55
C ARG A 264 1.36 -10.17 -19.19
N LEU A 265 0.92 -11.28 -19.78
CA LEU A 265 -0.38 -11.87 -19.46
C LEU A 265 -0.40 -12.39 -18.02
N VAL A 266 0.63 -13.10 -17.59
CA VAL A 266 0.76 -13.58 -16.21
C VAL A 266 0.77 -12.44 -15.20
N GLN A 267 1.42 -11.31 -15.52
CA GLN A 267 1.35 -10.10 -14.69
C GLN A 267 -0.09 -9.60 -14.55
N ALA A 268 -0.81 -9.40 -15.66
CA ALA A 268 -2.19 -8.95 -15.64
C ALA A 268 -3.10 -9.90 -14.84
N LEU A 269 -2.95 -11.20 -15.05
CA LEU A 269 -3.69 -12.24 -14.32
C LEU A 269 -3.37 -12.24 -12.84
N SER A 270 -2.10 -12.03 -12.46
CA SER A 270 -1.69 -11.95 -11.05
C SER A 270 -2.31 -10.75 -10.34
N PHE A 271 -2.38 -9.59 -11.01
CA PHE A 271 -3.07 -8.40 -10.51
C PHE A 271 -4.58 -8.65 -10.33
N ALA A 272 -5.23 -9.20 -11.35
CA ALA A 272 -6.66 -9.52 -11.30
C ALA A 272 -6.98 -10.55 -10.19
N ALA A 273 -6.19 -11.62 -10.12
CA ALA A 273 -6.32 -12.66 -9.11
C ALA A 273 -6.13 -12.09 -7.71
N PHE A 274 -5.09 -11.27 -7.48
CA PHE A 274 -4.88 -10.66 -6.17
C PHE A 274 -6.01 -9.70 -5.78
N ALA A 275 -6.52 -8.88 -6.72
CA ALA A 275 -7.70 -8.05 -6.48
C ALA A 275 -8.93 -8.87 -6.05
N ALA A 276 -9.14 -10.05 -6.66
CA ALA A 276 -10.20 -10.97 -6.28
C ALA A 276 -9.95 -11.64 -4.92
N GLY A 277 -8.74 -12.12 -4.68
CA GLY A 277 -8.35 -12.75 -3.42
C GLY A 277 -8.49 -11.79 -2.24
N ILE A 278 -8.01 -10.55 -2.38
CA ILE A 278 -8.12 -9.53 -1.32
C ILE A 278 -9.57 -9.08 -1.11
N TYR A 279 -10.38 -9.01 -2.18
CA TYR A 279 -11.81 -8.74 -2.07
C TYR A 279 -12.52 -9.82 -1.24
N LEU A 280 -12.33 -11.10 -1.57
CA LEU A 280 -12.98 -12.21 -0.87
C LEU A 280 -12.51 -12.32 0.59
N PHE A 281 -11.21 -12.14 0.82
CA PHE A 281 -10.65 -12.07 2.16
C PHE A 281 -11.29 -10.95 2.99
N ALA A 282 -11.32 -9.72 2.47
CA ALA A 282 -11.90 -8.57 3.15
C ALA A 282 -13.44 -8.70 3.29
N LEU A 283 -14.13 -9.36 2.37
CA LEU A 283 -15.56 -9.64 2.49
C LEU A 283 -15.85 -10.51 3.72
N TRP A 284 -15.08 -11.57 3.91
CA TRP A 284 -15.30 -12.52 5.00
C TRP A 284 -14.70 -12.08 6.34
N THR A 285 -13.76 -11.14 6.34
CA THR A 285 -13.15 -10.59 7.57
C THR A 285 -13.71 -9.22 7.99
N LEU A 286 -14.00 -8.33 7.04
CA LEU A 286 -14.38 -6.93 7.27
C LEU A 286 -15.80 -6.57 6.78
N GLY A 287 -16.44 -7.44 5.99
CA GLY A 287 -17.75 -7.21 5.38
C GLY A 287 -17.69 -6.48 4.02
N ARG A 288 -18.87 -6.25 3.41
CA ARG A 288 -18.99 -5.71 2.04
C ARG A 288 -18.23 -4.41 1.80
N GLU A 289 -18.37 -3.45 2.72
CA GLU A 289 -17.71 -2.15 2.58
C GLU A 289 -16.19 -2.28 2.66
N GLY A 290 -15.68 -3.12 3.56
CA GLY A 290 -14.26 -3.44 3.65
C GLY A 290 -13.76 -4.13 2.38
N ALA A 291 -14.54 -5.05 1.81
CA ALA A 291 -14.20 -5.72 0.55
C ALA A 291 -14.06 -4.75 -0.62
N ARG A 292 -15.02 -3.83 -0.76
CA ARG A 292 -15.00 -2.79 -1.79
C ARG A 292 -13.76 -1.91 -1.67
N LEU A 293 -13.51 -1.41 -0.46
CA LEU A 293 -12.36 -0.54 -0.21
C LEU A 293 -11.03 -1.26 -0.40
N ALA A 294 -10.90 -2.52 0.03
CA ALA A 294 -9.67 -3.29 -0.13
C ALA A 294 -9.35 -3.57 -1.60
N ALA A 295 -10.36 -3.93 -2.39
CA ALA A 295 -10.20 -4.18 -3.82
C ALA A 295 -9.87 -2.89 -4.59
N LEU A 296 -10.47 -1.75 -4.22
CA LEU A 296 -10.17 -0.44 -4.81
C LEU A 296 -8.80 0.11 -4.41
N ALA A 297 -8.35 -0.16 -3.18
CA ALA A 297 -7.05 0.31 -2.70
C ALA A 297 -5.89 -0.52 -3.27
N PHE A 298 -6.10 -1.80 -3.60
CA PHE A 298 -5.03 -2.70 -4.03
C PHE A 298 -4.18 -2.15 -5.20
N PRO A 299 -4.73 -1.69 -6.34
CA PRO A 299 -3.95 -1.21 -7.48
C PRO A 299 -3.00 -0.05 -7.14
N PHE A 300 -3.27 0.66 -6.05
CA PHE A 300 -2.52 1.82 -5.57
C PHE A 300 -1.75 1.56 -4.28
N SER A 301 -1.77 0.31 -3.81
CA SER A 301 -1.11 -0.07 -2.57
C SER A 301 0.36 -0.40 -2.81
N TYR A 302 1.14 -0.37 -1.72
CA TYR A 302 2.47 -0.97 -1.69
C TYR A 302 2.51 -2.40 -2.26
N THR A 303 1.47 -3.21 -2.04
CA THR A 303 1.44 -4.57 -2.61
C THR A 303 1.47 -4.56 -4.14
N ALA A 304 0.80 -3.59 -4.78
CA ALA A 304 0.86 -3.42 -6.24
C ALA A 304 2.23 -2.93 -6.71
N THR A 305 2.83 -1.94 -6.02
CA THR A 305 4.18 -1.44 -6.39
C THR A 305 5.24 -2.53 -6.27
N VAL A 306 5.17 -3.37 -5.24
CA VAL A 306 6.02 -4.56 -5.10
C VAL A 306 5.78 -5.57 -6.21
N LEU A 307 4.51 -5.81 -6.59
CA LEU A 307 4.18 -6.75 -7.66
C LEU A 307 4.75 -6.30 -9.02
N LEU A 308 4.80 -4.99 -9.28
CA LEU A 308 5.44 -4.42 -10.47
C LEU A 308 6.96 -4.50 -10.39
N HIS A 309 7.56 -4.00 -9.31
CA HIS A 309 9.01 -3.84 -9.21
C HIS A 309 9.73 -5.18 -9.03
N SER A 310 9.23 -6.06 -8.18
CA SER A 310 9.87 -7.36 -7.97
C SER A 310 9.38 -8.41 -8.97
N GLY A 311 8.21 -8.24 -9.59
CA GLY A 311 7.64 -9.25 -10.48
C GLY A 311 7.19 -10.53 -9.76
N TYR A 312 6.78 -10.40 -8.49
CA TYR A 312 6.37 -11.49 -7.58
C TYR A 312 5.00 -12.13 -7.96
N TYR A 313 4.80 -12.42 -9.24
CA TYR A 313 3.56 -12.96 -9.81
C TYR A 313 3.14 -14.26 -9.13
N ASN A 314 4.09 -15.18 -8.93
CA ASN A 314 3.84 -16.43 -8.25
C ASN A 314 3.35 -16.22 -6.80
N ASN A 315 4.04 -15.36 -6.04
CA ASN A 315 3.68 -15.08 -4.64
C ASN A 315 2.31 -14.40 -4.54
N ALA A 316 1.99 -13.49 -5.47
CA ALA A 316 0.69 -12.84 -5.54
C ALA A 316 -0.42 -13.84 -5.88
N LEU A 317 -0.19 -14.75 -6.83
CA LEU A 317 -1.15 -15.82 -7.14
C LEU A 317 -1.40 -16.72 -5.93
N ALA A 318 -0.35 -17.20 -5.26
CA ALA A 318 -0.51 -17.98 -4.04
C ALA A 318 -1.22 -17.21 -2.91
N SER A 319 -0.89 -15.93 -2.73
CA SER A 319 -1.56 -15.08 -1.73
C SER A 319 -3.04 -14.85 -2.06
N SER A 320 -3.38 -14.75 -3.35
CA SER A 320 -4.77 -14.62 -3.79
C SER A 320 -5.63 -15.84 -3.50
N LEU A 321 -5.01 -17.00 -3.33
CA LEU A 321 -5.65 -18.25 -2.88
C LEU A 321 -5.64 -18.37 -1.34
N LEU A 322 -4.51 -18.07 -0.70
CA LEU A 322 -4.31 -18.21 0.75
C LEU A 322 -5.19 -17.27 1.55
N LEU A 323 -5.28 -15.99 1.17
CA LEU A 323 -6.06 -15.02 1.93
C LEU A 323 -7.55 -15.45 2.03
N PRO A 324 -8.26 -15.77 0.92
CA PRO A 324 -9.59 -16.37 0.99
C PRO A 324 -9.64 -17.68 1.79
N ALA A 325 -8.67 -18.58 1.63
CA ALA A 325 -8.61 -19.85 2.37
C ALA A 325 -8.57 -19.63 3.89
N LEU A 326 -7.70 -18.73 4.35
CA LEU A 326 -7.54 -18.37 5.75
C LEU A 326 -8.84 -17.78 6.31
N ALA A 327 -9.50 -16.87 5.58
CA ALA A 327 -10.77 -16.30 6.02
C ALA A 327 -11.91 -17.34 6.07
N LEU A 328 -11.94 -18.31 5.15
CA LEU A 328 -12.91 -19.41 5.19
C LEU A 328 -12.65 -20.38 6.34
N LEU A 329 -11.38 -20.72 6.62
CA LEU A 329 -11.00 -21.55 7.77
C LEU A 329 -11.36 -20.87 9.09
N ASP A 330 -11.06 -19.57 9.19
CA ASP A 330 -11.44 -18.75 10.33
C ASP A 330 -12.98 -18.75 10.52
N ARG A 331 -13.72 -18.54 9.44
CA ARG A 331 -15.19 -18.54 9.46
C ARG A 331 -15.76 -19.92 9.77
N TRP A 332 -15.20 -20.99 9.20
CA TRP A 332 -15.57 -22.37 9.49
C TRP A 332 -15.39 -22.70 10.98
N SER A 333 -14.33 -22.20 11.61
CA SER A 333 -14.12 -22.43 13.04
C SER A 333 -15.26 -21.85 13.90
N ARG A 334 -15.94 -20.81 13.42
CA ARG A 334 -17.05 -20.14 14.10
C ARG A 334 -18.39 -20.75 13.72
N GLU A 335 -18.66 -20.88 12.43
CA GLU A 335 -19.98 -21.25 11.88
C GLU A 335 -20.10 -22.74 11.51
N GLY A 336 -19.00 -23.47 11.39
CA GLY A 336 -18.97 -24.80 10.80
C GLY A 336 -19.30 -24.81 9.30
N GLY A 337 -19.59 -26.00 8.79
CA GLY A 337 -20.00 -26.24 7.40
C GLY A 337 -18.95 -26.98 6.56
N ARG A 338 -19.30 -28.16 6.05
CA ARG A 338 -18.40 -29.02 5.27
C ARG A 338 -17.93 -28.35 3.97
N GLY A 339 -18.84 -27.67 3.26
CA GLY A 339 -18.50 -26.95 2.03
C GLY A 339 -17.44 -25.86 2.25
N LYS A 340 -17.58 -25.04 3.31
CA LYS A 340 -16.59 -24.00 3.65
C LYS A 340 -15.22 -24.61 3.94
N LEU A 341 -15.17 -25.68 4.72
CA LEU A 341 -13.92 -26.38 5.02
C LEU A 341 -13.30 -26.95 3.75
N ALA A 342 -14.07 -27.68 2.93
CA ALA A 342 -13.59 -28.28 1.70
C ALA A 342 -13.04 -27.24 0.72
N THR A 343 -13.78 -26.14 0.49
CA THR A 343 -13.31 -25.03 -0.34
C THR A 343 -12.04 -24.40 0.22
N ALA A 344 -11.96 -24.20 1.53
CA ALA A 344 -10.79 -23.58 2.14
C ALA A 344 -9.55 -24.47 2.03
N LEU A 345 -9.67 -25.77 2.30
CA LEU A 345 -8.58 -26.74 2.15
C LEU A 345 -8.14 -26.86 0.69
N ALA A 346 -9.08 -26.87 -0.27
CA ALA A 346 -8.76 -26.90 -1.69
C ALA A 346 -7.99 -25.64 -2.12
N LEU A 347 -8.44 -24.45 -1.72
CA LEU A 347 -7.71 -23.21 -2.02
C LEU A 347 -6.32 -23.19 -1.40
N TYR A 348 -6.18 -23.72 -0.19
CA TYR A 348 -4.88 -23.83 0.49
C TYR A 348 -3.94 -24.77 -0.25
N GLU A 349 -4.43 -25.95 -0.65
CA GLU A 349 -3.66 -26.93 -1.43
C GLU A 349 -3.19 -26.34 -2.76
N LEU A 350 -4.10 -25.70 -3.50
CA LEU A 350 -3.76 -25.00 -4.74
C LEU A 350 -2.68 -23.93 -4.50
N ALA A 351 -2.73 -23.23 -3.36
CA ALA A 351 -1.72 -22.25 -3.03
C ALA A 351 -0.35 -22.86 -2.71
N VAL A 352 -0.31 -23.99 -2.01
CA VAL A 352 0.91 -24.76 -1.75
C VAL A 352 1.57 -25.15 -3.07
N LEU A 353 0.78 -25.70 -4.01
CA LEU A 353 1.22 -26.07 -5.35
C LEU A 353 1.54 -24.87 -6.27
N THR A 354 1.19 -23.65 -5.86
CA THR A 354 1.56 -22.40 -6.56
C THR A 354 2.87 -21.87 -5.99
N HIS A 355 2.94 -21.65 -4.67
CA HIS A 355 4.08 -21.13 -3.95
C HIS A 355 4.19 -21.68 -2.50
N PRO A 356 5.04 -22.70 -2.25
CA PRO A 356 5.12 -23.32 -0.93
C PRO A 356 5.61 -22.34 0.15
N TYR A 357 6.50 -21.40 -0.19
CA TYR A 357 6.99 -20.41 0.80
C TYR A 357 5.89 -19.46 1.29
N SER A 358 4.96 -19.07 0.42
CA SER A 358 3.83 -18.25 0.84
C SER A 358 2.90 -19.06 1.74
N ALA A 359 2.65 -20.32 1.39
CA ALA A 359 1.84 -21.22 2.20
C ALA A 359 2.44 -21.45 3.60
N LEU A 360 3.76 -21.59 3.71
CA LEU A 360 4.45 -21.68 5.01
C LEU A 360 4.20 -20.43 5.87
N PHE A 361 4.39 -19.23 5.31
CA PHE A 361 4.12 -17.98 6.02
C PHE A 361 2.67 -17.89 6.51
N TYR A 362 1.70 -18.17 5.64
CA TYR A 362 0.29 -18.11 6.00
C TYR A 362 -0.15 -19.28 6.90
N SER A 363 0.62 -20.37 7.00
CA SER A 363 0.42 -21.44 7.98
C SER A 363 0.75 -20.93 9.38
N LEU A 364 1.84 -20.18 9.54
CA LEU A 364 2.18 -19.52 10.82
C LEU A 364 1.09 -18.53 11.23
N ALA A 365 0.58 -17.72 10.28
CA ALA A 365 -0.53 -16.80 10.54
C ALA A 365 -1.82 -17.56 10.94
N LEU A 366 -2.12 -18.69 10.31
CA LEU A 366 -3.27 -19.52 10.69
C LEU A 366 -3.09 -20.12 12.10
N ALA A 367 -1.89 -20.59 12.43
CA ALA A 367 -1.57 -21.12 13.75
C ALA A 367 -1.78 -20.06 14.85
N GLY A 368 -1.29 -18.84 14.65
CA GLY A 368 -1.52 -17.75 15.61
C GLY A 368 -3.01 -17.42 15.80
N ALA A 369 -3.81 -17.45 14.72
CA ALA A 369 -5.26 -17.27 14.79
C ALA A 369 -5.97 -18.47 15.45
N ALA A 370 -5.41 -19.68 15.32
CA ALA A 370 -5.91 -20.88 15.98
C ALA A 370 -5.66 -20.84 17.50
N LEU A 371 -4.51 -20.34 17.95
CA LEU A 371 -4.19 -20.17 19.37
C LEU A 371 -5.14 -19.20 20.08
N ALA A 372 -5.68 -18.22 19.36
CA ALA A 372 -6.72 -17.33 19.85
C ALA A 372 -8.09 -18.02 20.07
N LYS A 373 -8.29 -19.22 19.52
CA LYS A 373 -9.57 -19.94 19.57
C LYS A 373 -9.50 -21.10 20.56
N ARG A 374 -10.46 -21.13 21.50
CA ARG A 374 -10.58 -22.22 22.48
C ARG A 374 -11.38 -23.40 21.90
N GLY A 375 -10.98 -24.63 22.24
CA GLY A 375 -11.75 -25.86 21.96
C GLY A 375 -11.35 -26.61 20.68
N ARG A 376 -12.14 -27.65 20.34
CA ARG A 376 -11.81 -28.63 19.28
C ARG A 376 -11.56 -28.01 17.91
N ARG A 377 -12.28 -26.94 17.56
CA ARG A 377 -12.09 -26.27 16.26
C ARG A 377 -10.80 -25.43 16.20
N GLY A 378 -10.35 -24.89 17.33
CA GLY A 378 -9.01 -24.26 17.42
C GLY A 378 -7.91 -25.30 17.20
N LEU A 379 -8.00 -26.46 17.86
CA LEU A 379 -7.07 -27.58 17.65
C LEU A 379 -7.10 -28.08 16.20
N ALA A 380 -8.27 -28.17 15.57
CA ALA A 380 -8.38 -28.55 14.17
C ALA A 380 -7.71 -27.54 13.24
N LEU A 381 -7.85 -26.23 13.49
CA LEU A 381 -7.13 -25.21 12.73
C LEU A 381 -5.61 -25.30 12.92
N LEU A 382 -5.15 -25.59 14.14
CA LEU A 382 -3.73 -25.79 14.42
C LEU A 382 -3.18 -27.02 13.68
N ALA A 383 -3.94 -28.11 13.64
CA ALA A 383 -3.58 -29.31 12.88
C ALA A 383 -3.53 -29.03 11.38
N VAL A 384 -4.49 -28.28 10.84
CA VAL A 384 -4.50 -27.83 9.44
C VAL A 384 -3.27 -26.96 9.14
N ALA A 385 -2.95 -26.00 10.02
CA ALA A 385 -1.77 -25.16 9.88
C ALA A 385 -0.47 -25.98 9.90
N ALA A 386 -0.34 -26.94 10.82
CA ALA A 386 0.84 -27.80 10.91
C ALA A 386 0.98 -28.72 9.68
N ALA A 387 -0.12 -29.28 9.19
CA ALA A 387 -0.11 -30.15 8.00
C ALA A 387 0.36 -29.39 6.75
N PHE A 388 -0.19 -28.20 6.50
CA PHE A 388 0.23 -27.39 5.36
C PHE A 388 1.63 -26.79 5.51
N ALA A 389 2.05 -26.45 6.72
CA ALA A 389 3.44 -26.04 6.98
C ALA A 389 4.42 -27.17 6.64
N LEU A 390 4.14 -28.40 7.11
CA LEU A 390 4.96 -29.57 6.81
C LEU A 390 5.00 -29.86 5.31
N GLN A 391 3.85 -29.82 4.63
CA GLN A 391 3.79 -30.03 3.19
C GLN A 391 4.59 -28.98 2.42
N ALA A 392 4.47 -27.70 2.80
CA ALA A 392 5.23 -26.61 2.21
C ALA A 392 6.75 -26.78 2.41
N GLU A 393 7.20 -27.22 3.59
CA GLU A 393 8.60 -27.54 3.86
C GLU A 393 9.10 -28.71 3.00
N LEU A 394 8.32 -29.79 2.90
CA LEU A 394 8.66 -30.95 2.06
C LEU A 394 8.77 -30.57 0.57
N GLN A 395 7.84 -29.76 0.07
CA GLN A 395 7.87 -29.27 -1.30
C GLN A 395 9.02 -28.30 -1.57
N SER A 396 9.40 -27.51 -0.56
CA SER A 396 10.55 -26.59 -0.64
C SER A 396 11.90 -27.22 -0.25
N MET A 397 11.95 -28.55 -0.04
CA MET A 397 13.15 -29.29 0.35
C MET A 397 13.81 -28.78 1.64
N GLY A 398 13.03 -28.37 2.64
CA GLY A 398 13.56 -27.88 3.91
C GLY A 398 14.34 -26.56 3.76
N PHE A 399 14.01 -25.75 2.74
CA PHE A 399 14.59 -24.41 2.63
C PHE A 399 14.18 -23.53 3.82
N GLY A 400 12.95 -23.66 4.31
CA GLY A 400 12.47 -22.85 5.44
C GLY A 400 13.22 -23.22 6.72
N GLU A 401 13.40 -24.51 6.99
CA GLU A 401 14.24 -25.01 8.09
C GLU A 401 15.70 -24.52 7.99
N ARG A 402 16.34 -24.69 6.82
CA ARG A 402 17.74 -24.24 6.60
C ARG A 402 17.89 -22.74 6.76
N SER A 403 16.93 -21.98 6.26
CA SER A 403 16.90 -20.52 6.41
C SER A 403 16.70 -20.12 7.87
N ALA A 404 15.77 -20.76 8.58
CA ALA A 404 15.50 -20.51 9.99
C ALA A 404 16.72 -20.86 10.87
N ALA A 405 17.36 -22.01 10.66
CA ALA A 405 18.55 -22.42 11.41
C ALA A 405 19.72 -21.44 11.21
N HIS A 406 19.94 -20.95 9.99
CA HIS A 406 20.95 -19.91 9.73
C HIS A 406 20.59 -18.56 10.36
N VAL A 407 19.32 -18.24 10.47
CA VAL A 407 18.81 -17.00 11.10
C VAL A 407 18.95 -17.04 12.62
N VAL A 408 18.58 -18.17 13.24
CA VAL A 408 18.68 -18.42 14.69
C VAL A 408 20.15 -18.44 15.14
N ALA A 409 21.08 -18.91 14.31
CA ALA A 409 22.50 -18.93 14.65
C ALA A 409 23.19 -17.53 14.66
N ARG A 410 22.56 -16.48 14.13
CA ARG A 410 23.08 -15.11 14.06
C ARG A 410 21.98 -14.09 14.39
N TYR A 411 21.51 -14.10 15.64
CA TYR A 411 20.52 -13.11 16.06
C TYR A 411 21.10 -11.70 16.02
N ALA A 412 20.36 -10.80 15.39
CA ALA A 412 20.44 -9.38 15.69
C ALA A 412 19.62 -9.10 16.95
N THR A 413 20.13 -8.27 17.86
CA THR A 413 19.33 -7.72 18.96
C THR A 413 18.26 -6.80 18.38
N PRO A 414 16.95 -7.13 18.46
CA PRO A 414 15.90 -6.24 17.99
C PRO A 414 16.00 -4.90 18.69
N LEU A 415 15.66 -3.82 17.99
CA LEU A 415 15.74 -2.44 18.52
C LEU A 415 17.17 -1.94 18.83
N SER A 416 18.22 -2.65 18.42
CA SER A 416 19.58 -2.08 18.43
C SER A 416 19.73 -1.00 17.35
N ARG A 417 20.84 -0.26 17.42
CA ARG A 417 21.19 0.74 16.41
C ARG A 417 21.31 0.10 15.01
N GLU A 418 21.98 -1.03 14.91
CA GLU A 418 22.16 -1.78 13.67
C GLU A 418 20.83 -2.30 13.13
N TRP A 419 19.90 -2.69 14.02
CA TRP A 419 18.55 -3.06 13.63
C TRP A 419 17.80 -1.88 13.03
N ALA A 420 17.87 -0.70 13.67
CA ALA A 420 17.21 0.53 13.22
C ALA A 420 17.79 1.05 11.90
N GLU A 421 19.12 1.03 11.75
CA GLU A 421 19.82 1.38 10.50
C GLU A 421 19.45 0.40 9.38
N GLY A 422 19.40 -0.90 9.67
CA GLY A 422 18.94 -1.91 8.71
C GLY A 422 17.46 -1.75 8.32
N LEU A 423 16.59 -1.35 9.25
CA LEU A 423 15.20 -1.05 8.95
C LEU A 423 15.08 0.20 8.06
N ALA A 424 15.79 1.27 8.39
CA ALA A 424 15.84 2.48 7.58
C ALA A 424 16.37 2.17 6.17
N PHE A 425 17.39 1.33 6.05
CA PHE A 425 17.89 0.86 4.76
C PHE A 425 16.80 0.12 3.97
N VAL A 426 16.10 -0.85 4.57
CA VAL A 426 15.02 -1.59 3.89
C VAL A 426 13.91 -0.66 3.42
N VAL A 427 13.53 0.28 4.27
CA VAL A 427 12.47 1.25 4.01
C VAL A 427 12.86 2.22 2.89
N TYR A 428 14.12 2.67 2.85
CA TYR A 428 14.59 3.71 1.94
C TYR A 428 15.36 3.23 0.70
N ASN A 429 15.75 1.96 0.63
CA ASN A 429 16.66 1.48 -0.42
C ASN A 429 16.22 0.13 -1.00
N CYS A 430 15.50 -0.71 -0.25
CA CYS A 430 15.05 -1.99 -0.79
C CYS A 430 13.80 -1.80 -1.67
N ALA A 431 13.79 -2.49 -2.80
CA ALA A 431 12.76 -2.43 -3.84
C ALA A 431 12.47 -1.02 -4.37
N ALA A 432 13.54 -0.24 -4.58
CA ALA A 432 13.48 1.11 -5.13
C ALA A 432 12.50 2.03 -4.37
N ASN A 433 12.50 2.00 -3.04
CA ASN A 433 11.65 2.87 -2.24
C ASN A 433 10.13 2.63 -2.42
N ALA A 434 9.70 1.48 -2.96
CA ALA A 434 8.27 1.16 -3.15
C ALA A 434 7.42 1.26 -1.87
N ALA A 435 8.07 1.14 -0.70
CA ALA A 435 7.52 1.31 0.63
C ALA A 435 7.44 2.77 1.11
N ALA A 436 7.96 3.75 0.37
CA ALA A 436 8.14 5.12 0.85
C ALA A 436 6.90 6.02 0.78
N ASP A 437 5.73 5.44 1.07
CA ASP A 437 4.48 6.17 1.26
C ASP A 437 4.02 6.09 2.72
N ALA A 438 4.16 7.20 3.45
CA ALA A 438 3.69 7.30 4.83
C ALA A 438 2.16 7.05 4.95
N ALA A 439 1.36 7.38 3.94
CA ALA A 439 -0.09 7.17 3.97
C ALA A 439 -0.42 5.67 4.03
N THR A 440 0.27 4.85 3.24
CA THR A 440 0.16 3.38 3.27
C THR A 440 0.33 2.82 4.68
N TRP A 441 1.40 3.18 5.38
CA TRP A 441 1.70 2.64 6.71
C TRP A 441 0.80 3.20 7.79
N LEU A 442 0.48 4.50 7.73
CA LEU A 442 -0.43 5.13 8.69
C LEU A 442 -1.82 4.49 8.60
N LEU A 443 -2.35 4.29 7.40
CA LEU A 443 -3.63 3.61 7.18
C LEU A 443 -3.57 2.15 7.65
N ALA A 444 -2.48 1.44 7.36
CA ALA A 444 -2.32 0.06 7.82
C ALA A 444 -2.29 -0.04 9.35
N LEU A 445 -1.58 0.86 10.03
CA LEU A 445 -1.52 0.98 11.49
C LEU A 445 -2.88 1.26 12.11
N ILE A 446 -3.59 2.28 11.60
CA ILE A 446 -4.94 2.62 12.06
C ILE A 446 -5.88 1.44 11.81
N GLY A 447 -5.75 0.78 10.67
CA GLY A 447 -6.50 -0.40 10.28
C GLY A 447 -6.30 -1.57 11.24
N LEU A 448 -5.06 -1.91 11.52
CA LEU A 448 -4.70 -2.95 12.50
C LEU A 448 -5.31 -2.64 13.86
N ALA A 449 -5.14 -1.39 14.34
CA ALA A 449 -5.67 -0.97 15.64
C ALA A 449 -7.21 -1.00 15.73
N LYS A 450 -7.91 -0.76 14.61
CA LYS A 450 -9.39 -0.71 14.52
C LYS A 450 -10.05 -2.02 14.06
N SER A 451 -9.30 -2.96 13.50
CA SER A 451 -9.85 -4.16 12.87
C SER A 451 -10.62 -5.04 13.86
N GLY A 452 -10.04 -5.26 15.05
CA GLY A 452 -10.58 -6.19 16.06
C GLY A 452 -10.67 -7.64 15.55
N ASN A 453 -9.90 -7.99 14.52
CA ASN A 453 -9.91 -9.30 13.87
C ASN A 453 -8.59 -10.03 14.19
N ALA A 454 -8.71 -11.20 14.82
CA ALA A 454 -7.60 -12.04 15.27
C ALA A 454 -6.83 -12.61 14.07
N LEU A 455 -7.49 -12.92 12.95
CA LEU A 455 -6.80 -13.38 11.74
C LEU A 455 -5.88 -12.29 11.17
N LEU A 456 -6.37 -11.05 11.01
CA LEU A 456 -5.55 -9.90 10.61
C LEU A 456 -4.41 -9.66 11.61
N ALA A 457 -4.72 -9.63 12.91
CA ALA A 457 -3.68 -9.46 13.93
C ALA A 457 -2.62 -10.57 13.88
N SER A 458 -3.01 -11.81 13.59
CA SER A 458 -2.12 -12.95 13.48
C SER A 458 -1.23 -12.89 12.23
N ILE A 459 -1.78 -12.47 11.08
CA ILE A 459 -0.99 -12.21 9.88
C ILE A 459 0.05 -11.11 10.16
N ALA A 460 -0.36 -10.04 10.83
CA ALA A 460 0.56 -8.98 11.25
C ALA A 460 1.63 -9.51 12.21
N ALA A 461 1.26 -10.31 13.21
CA ALA A 461 2.21 -10.90 14.16
C ALA A 461 3.21 -11.84 13.48
N ALA A 462 2.77 -12.67 12.53
CA ALA A 462 3.66 -13.55 11.75
C ALA A 462 4.65 -12.73 10.92
N SER A 463 4.19 -11.69 10.22
CA SER A 463 5.06 -10.75 9.51
C SER A 463 6.07 -10.09 10.45
N SER A 464 5.60 -9.60 11.60
CA SER A 464 6.45 -8.96 12.60
C SER A 464 7.51 -9.88 13.16
N ALA A 465 7.16 -11.12 13.50
CA ALA A 465 8.09 -12.10 14.01
C ALA A 465 9.21 -12.38 12.99
N VAL A 466 8.85 -12.61 11.72
CA VAL A 466 9.84 -12.84 10.66
C VAL A 466 10.73 -11.60 10.46
N ALA A 467 10.16 -10.39 10.44
CA ALA A 467 10.91 -9.16 10.25
C ALA A 467 11.84 -8.82 11.42
N LEU A 468 11.42 -9.09 12.66
CA LEU A 468 12.22 -8.80 13.86
C LEU A 468 13.36 -9.80 14.06
N VAL A 469 13.12 -11.07 13.73
CA VAL A 469 14.09 -12.15 13.96
C VAL A 469 15.08 -12.28 12.80
N ALA A 470 14.78 -11.74 11.62
CA ALA A 470 15.70 -11.76 10.48
C ALA A 470 17.01 -10.98 10.76
N PRO A 471 18.20 -11.54 10.47
CA PRO A 471 19.50 -10.90 10.66
C PRO A 471 19.60 -9.58 9.88
N VAL A 472 20.38 -8.61 10.39
CA VAL A 472 20.59 -7.30 9.72
C VAL A 472 21.11 -7.46 8.30
N SER A 473 21.97 -8.46 8.06
CA SER A 473 22.53 -8.75 6.73
C SER A 473 21.54 -9.41 5.76
N ARG A 474 20.38 -9.89 6.23
CA ARG A 474 19.33 -10.56 5.43
C ARG A 474 18.12 -9.64 5.25
N TRP A 475 18.38 -8.46 4.71
CA TRP A 475 17.36 -7.45 4.40
C TRP A 475 16.27 -8.00 3.46
N ASP A 476 16.61 -8.95 2.60
CA ASP A 476 15.69 -9.65 1.69
C ASP A 476 14.55 -10.35 2.44
N LEU A 477 14.83 -10.94 3.61
CA LEU A 477 13.83 -11.63 4.44
C LEU A 477 12.91 -10.65 5.17
N ARG A 478 13.45 -9.53 5.67
CA ARG A 478 12.68 -8.47 6.32
C ARG A 478 11.69 -7.83 5.36
N TRP A 479 12.17 -7.48 4.17
CA TRP A 479 11.36 -7.00 3.07
C TRP A 479 10.27 -8.01 2.69
N ARG A 480 10.61 -9.30 2.62
CA ARG A 480 9.66 -10.36 2.27
C ARG A 480 8.52 -10.52 3.27
N ALA A 481 8.79 -10.34 4.55
CA ALA A 481 7.76 -10.36 5.58
C ALA A 481 6.77 -9.21 5.39
N ILE A 482 7.28 -8.00 5.12
CA ILE A 482 6.48 -6.78 5.02
C ILE A 482 5.47 -6.84 3.85
N TYR A 483 5.85 -7.34 2.67
CA TYR A 483 4.88 -7.46 1.56
C TYR A 483 3.84 -8.56 1.76
N ALA A 484 4.10 -9.54 2.63
CA ALA A 484 3.14 -10.61 2.91
C ALA A 484 1.93 -10.11 3.72
N LEU A 485 1.99 -8.87 4.23
CA LEU A 485 0.85 -8.19 4.81
C LEU A 485 -0.21 -7.88 3.74
N PRO A 486 -1.49 -8.24 3.95
CA PRO A 486 -2.60 -7.78 3.11
C PRO A 486 -2.91 -6.31 3.40
N LEU A 487 -1.98 -5.40 3.09
CA LEU A 487 -2.09 -3.96 3.34
C LEU A 487 -3.42 -3.35 2.87
N PRO A 488 -3.97 -3.71 1.69
CA PRO A 488 -5.27 -3.18 1.28
C PRO A 488 -6.41 -3.54 2.24
N ALA A 489 -6.35 -4.68 2.93
CA ALA A 489 -7.34 -5.03 3.95
C ALA A 489 -7.19 -4.18 5.22
N TYR A 490 -5.96 -3.89 5.66
CA TYR A 490 -5.76 -2.96 6.79
C TYR A 490 -6.19 -1.54 6.42
N GLN A 491 -5.81 -1.05 5.24
CA GLN A 491 -6.24 0.25 4.72
C GLN A 491 -7.77 0.34 4.64
N ALA A 492 -8.44 -0.70 4.14
CA ALA A 492 -9.90 -0.78 4.14
C ALA A 492 -10.50 -0.75 5.56
N ALA A 493 -9.89 -1.45 6.53
CA ALA A 493 -10.31 -1.42 7.92
C ALA A 493 -10.19 -0.01 8.55
N ALA A 494 -9.20 0.78 8.14
CA ALA A 494 -9.07 2.18 8.56
C ALA A 494 -10.15 3.07 7.93
N LEU A 495 -10.45 2.85 6.65
CA LEU A 495 -11.30 3.71 5.83
C LEU A 495 -12.81 3.39 5.92
N ARG A 496 -13.20 2.16 6.31
CA ARG A 496 -14.61 1.72 6.31
C ARG A 496 -15.58 2.62 7.09
N ASN A 497 -15.09 3.33 8.10
CA ASN A 497 -15.87 4.26 8.93
C ASN A 497 -15.38 5.71 8.80
N ALA A 498 -14.46 5.99 7.86
CA ALA A 498 -13.97 7.33 7.62
C ALA A 498 -15.02 8.18 6.88
N PRO A 499 -15.04 9.52 7.09
CA PRO A 499 -15.84 10.42 6.28
C PRO A 499 -15.47 10.33 4.79
N PRO A 500 -16.40 10.61 3.85
CA PRO A 500 -16.14 10.51 2.40
C PRO A 500 -14.90 11.27 1.92
N LEU A 501 -14.69 12.50 2.41
CA LEU A 501 -13.52 13.31 2.05
C LEU A 501 -12.21 12.63 2.46
N LEU A 502 -12.14 12.04 3.64
CA LEU A 502 -10.94 11.33 4.12
C LEU A 502 -10.67 10.06 3.31
N ARG A 503 -11.72 9.37 2.84
CA ARG A 503 -11.58 8.21 1.94
C ARG A 503 -11.04 8.64 0.58
N ALA A 504 -11.61 9.70 0.00
CA ALA A 504 -11.15 10.23 -1.28
C ALA A 504 -9.69 10.67 -1.18
N LEU A 505 -9.34 11.43 -0.15
CA LEU A 505 -7.97 11.83 0.17
C LEU A 505 -7.00 10.65 0.25
N ALA A 506 -7.34 9.64 1.04
CA ALA A 506 -6.50 8.45 1.21
C ALA A 506 -6.31 7.70 -0.12
N LEU A 507 -7.36 7.52 -0.90
CA LEU A 507 -7.28 6.83 -2.20
C LEU A 507 -6.50 7.65 -3.23
N LEU A 508 -6.66 8.98 -3.25
CA LEU A 508 -5.89 9.88 -4.10
C LEU A 508 -4.40 9.85 -3.74
N ALA A 509 -4.05 9.96 -2.45
CA ALA A 509 -2.66 9.89 -2.00
C ALA A 509 -1.99 8.56 -2.39
N LEU A 510 -2.69 7.43 -2.18
CA LEU A 510 -2.22 6.12 -2.63
C LEU A 510 -2.02 6.08 -4.15
N ALA A 511 -2.97 6.61 -4.93
CA ALA A 511 -2.92 6.58 -6.39
C ALA A 511 -1.78 7.47 -6.95
N SER A 512 -1.64 8.70 -6.46
CA SER A 512 -0.57 9.63 -6.82
C SER A 512 0.80 9.00 -6.57
N TYR A 513 0.97 8.34 -5.41
CA TYR A 513 2.22 7.66 -5.07
C TYR A 513 2.51 6.49 -6.01
N ALA A 514 1.53 5.58 -6.17
CA ALA A 514 1.72 4.38 -6.99
C ALA A 514 2.02 4.72 -8.46
N LEU A 515 1.34 5.73 -9.02
CA LEU A 515 1.60 6.15 -10.39
C LEU A 515 2.94 6.88 -10.52
N SER A 516 3.34 7.70 -9.54
CA SER A 516 4.66 8.34 -9.55
C SER A 516 5.77 7.30 -9.50
N PHE A 517 5.61 6.28 -8.65
CA PHE A 517 6.53 5.15 -8.57
C PHE A 517 6.63 4.42 -9.91
N VAL A 518 5.50 4.15 -10.57
CA VAL A 518 5.50 3.50 -11.90
C VAL A 518 6.15 4.37 -12.96
N ALA A 519 5.90 5.68 -12.96
CA ALA A 519 6.52 6.60 -13.91
C ALA A 519 8.05 6.64 -13.77
N ASN A 520 8.56 6.43 -12.55
CA ASN A 520 10.00 6.39 -12.27
C ASN A 520 10.63 5.01 -12.52
N LEU A 521 9.85 3.94 -12.71
CA LEU A 521 10.35 2.56 -12.91
C LEU A 521 10.82 2.27 -14.34
N ALA A 522 10.33 3.03 -15.32
CA ALA A 522 10.52 2.79 -16.75
C ALA A 522 11.53 3.80 -17.32
#